data_AF-A0A2G2R2L6-F1
#
_entry.id   AF-A0A2G2R2L6-F1
#
_cell.length_a   1.000
_cell.length_b   1.000
_cell.length_c   1.000
_cell.angle_alpha   90.00
_cell.angle_beta   90.00
_cell.angle_gamma   90.00
#
_symmetry.space_group_name_H-M   'P 1'
#
loop_
_entity.id
_entity.type
_entity.pdbx_description
1 polymer ?
#
loop_
_entity_poly.entity_id
_entity_poly.type
_entity_poly.pdbx_seq_one_letter_code
_entity_poly.pdbx_strand_id
1 'polypeptide(L)'
;MTQKRTARARDIETERTHARALEMAEAIVTAFSGLLKEQIGVHGGFVGLRHLPEVNKVFQSKTGELASVFEKAFNESKREHEDLKWHAIKRPVFDRLMVRHFESLFFRPGPDGIPTGIISRRVLPGFFLALNMMLGPVVIKDYQDRCDEALERVTGGAYPINWEAVEHDEDVNAVVLDAQFTIAHFFDDPYQRAAWFINIINSNLEPAKDGASDADWLIDQRALFKLISHLTADLKRATADDVAWTHLALRHNDADRDVLKAILQKL
;
A
#
# COMPACT_ATOMS: atom_id res chain seq x y z
N MET A 1 -13.65 22.00 9.12
CA MET A 1 -14.20 20.61 9.21
C MET A 1 -13.13 19.52 9.35
N THR A 2 -11.85 19.84 9.13
CA THR A 2 -10.69 18.95 9.27
C THR A 2 -10.48 18.39 10.68
N GLN A 3 -10.81 19.18 11.72
CA GLN A 3 -10.66 18.78 13.13
C GLN A 3 -11.63 17.67 13.59
N LYS A 4 -12.87 17.66 13.09
CA LYS A 4 -13.85 16.59 13.39
C LYS A 4 -13.47 15.26 12.73
N ARG A 5 -12.90 15.32 11.51
CA ARG A 5 -12.37 14.15 10.78
C ARG A 5 -11.18 13.50 11.52
N THR A 6 -10.29 14.30 12.11
CA THR A 6 -9.15 13.77 12.90
C THR A 6 -9.53 13.20 14.26
N ALA A 7 -10.61 13.69 14.89
CA ALA A 7 -11.06 13.20 16.19
C ALA A 7 -11.64 11.78 16.10
N ARG A 8 -12.56 11.55 15.16
CA ARG A 8 -13.24 10.25 15.02
C ARG A 8 -12.31 9.10 14.59
N ALA A 9 -11.29 9.40 13.79
CA ALA A 9 -10.27 8.41 13.41
C ALA A 9 -9.38 8.02 14.60
N ARG A 10 -9.03 8.98 15.47
CA ARG A 10 -8.30 8.71 16.71
C ARG A 10 -9.12 7.88 17.67
N ASP A 11 -10.42 8.11 17.77
CA ASP A 11 -11.29 7.36 18.69
C ASP A 11 -11.34 5.85 18.35
N ILE A 12 -11.50 5.50 17.06
CA ILE A 12 -11.50 4.11 16.59
C ILE A 12 -10.12 3.44 16.76
N GLU A 13 -9.04 4.18 16.53
CA GLU A 13 -7.67 3.71 16.76
C GLU A 13 -7.41 3.42 18.24
N THR A 14 -7.93 4.29 19.12
CA THR A 14 -7.79 4.15 20.58
C THR A 14 -8.59 2.95 21.09
N GLU A 15 -9.83 2.76 20.60
CA GLU A 15 -10.67 1.61 20.95
C GLU A 15 -10.04 0.27 20.53
N ARG A 16 -9.46 0.20 19.32
CA ARG A 16 -8.79 -1.02 18.83
C ARG A 16 -7.48 -1.31 19.56
N THR A 17 -6.72 -0.27 19.90
CA THR A 17 -5.50 -0.40 20.71
C THR A 17 -5.83 -0.92 22.10
N HIS A 18 -6.93 -0.43 22.69
CA HIS A 18 -7.41 -0.88 23.99
C HIS A 18 -7.89 -2.33 23.98
N ALA A 19 -8.68 -2.74 22.97
CA ALA A 19 -9.15 -4.12 22.85
C ALA A 19 -7.98 -5.13 22.77
N ARG A 20 -6.91 -4.79 22.06
CA ARG A 20 -5.72 -5.65 21.91
C ARG A 20 -4.86 -5.70 23.17
N ALA A 21 -4.71 -4.57 23.86
CA ALA A 21 -4.08 -4.57 25.17
C ALA A 21 -4.81 -5.51 26.14
N LEU A 22 -6.14 -5.61 26.01
CA LEU A 22 -6.96 -6.55 26.76
C LEU A 22 -6.67 -8.01 26.38
N GLU A 23 -6.66 -8.35 25.10
CA GLU A 23 -6.34 -9.72 24.63
C GLU A 23 -4.93 -10.17 25.06
N MET A 24 -3.94 -9.27 25.00
CA MET A 24 -2.57 -9.52 25.47
C MET A 24 -2.55 -9.76 26.98
N ALA A 25 -3.29 -8.97 27.76
CA ALA A 25 -3.41 -9.14 29.20
C ALA A 25 -4.12 -10.46 29.56
N GLU A 26 -5.18 -10.83 28.84
CA GLU A 26 -5.89 -12.10 29.01
C GLU A 26 -5.01 -13.32 28.70
N ALA A 27 -4.18 -13.24 27.66
CA ALA A 27 -3.21 -14.29 27.33
C ALA A 27 -2.18 -14.48 28.45
N ILE A 28 -1.67 -13.38 29.04
CA ILE A 28 -0.75 -13.43 30.18
C ILE A 28 -1.44 -14.06 31.41
N VAL A 29 -2.64 -13.59 31.74
CA VAL A 29 -3.40 -14.09 32.91
C VAL A 29 -3.73 -15.57 32.76
N THR A 30 -4.08 -16.01 31.55
CA THR A 30 -4.39 -17.41 31.24
C THR A 30 -3.15 -18.29 31.36
N ALA A 31 -2.01 -17.85 30.81
CA ALA A 31 -0.75 -18.57 30.92
C ALA A 31 -0.28 -18.68 32.38
N PHE A 32 -0.38 -17.59 33.14
CA PHE A 32 -0.02 -17.55 34.55
C PHE A 32 -0.91 -18.46 35.42
N SER A 33 -2.23 -18.42 35.16
CA SER A 33 -3.19 -19.28 35.86
C SER A 33 -3.00 -20.77 35.54
N GLY A 34 -2.67 -21.09 34.27
CA GLY A 34 -2.35 -22.46 33.85
C GLY A 34 -1.11 -23.00 34.57
N LEU A 35 -0.04 -22.19 34.61
CA LEU A 35 1.21 -22.55 35.31
C LEU A 35 1.01 -22.74 36.81
N LEU A 36 0.26 -21.85 37.46
CA LEU A 36 -0.05 -22.00 38.89
C LEU A 36 -0.82 -23.30 39.15
N LYS A 37 -1.80 -23.65 38.32
CA LYS A 37 -2.54 -24.92 38.45
C LYS A 37 -1.64 -26.14 38.29
N GLU A 38 -0.72 -26.10 37.33
CA GLU A 38 0.26 -27.17 37.10
C GLU A 38 1.19 -27.33 38.30
N GLN A 39 1.74 -26.23 38.83
CA GLN A 39 2.63 -26.23 40.00
C GLN A 39 1.91 -26.63 41.29
N ILE A 40 0.64 -26.24 41.46
CA ILE A 40 -0.23 -26.72 42.53
C ILE A 40 -0.40 -28.24 42.45
N GLY A 41 -0.59 -28.80 41.24
CA GLY A 41 -0.68 -30.24 41.02
C GLY A 41 0.62 -30.98 41.38
N VAL A 42 1.77 -30.43 40.98
CA VAL A 42 3.10 -31.00 41.25
C VAL A 42 3.44 -30.99 42.75
N HIS A 43 3.04 -29.95 43.49
CA HIS A 43 3.34 -29.81 44.92
C HIS A 43 2.23 -30.31 45.85
N GLY A 44 1.27 -31.10 45.34
CA GLY A 44 0.26 -31.77 46.18
C GLY A 44 -0.83 -30.86 46.72
N GLY A 45 -1.19 -29.80 45.97
CA GLY A 45 -2.34 -28.95 46.24
C GLY A 45 -2.03 -27.58 46.84
N PHE A 46 -0.77 -27.23 47.09
CA PHE A 46 -0.40 -25.91 47.60
C PHE A 46 0.93 -25.40 47.01
N VAL A 47 0.99 -24.10 46.72
CA VAL A 47 2.21 -23.38 46.35
C VAL A 47 2.44 -22.32 47.42
N GLY A 48 3.58 -22.40 48.11
CA GLY A 48 3.98 -21.49 49.19
C GLY A 48 5.26 -20.72 48.84
N LEU A 49 5.66 -19.81 49.72
CA LEU A 49 6.82 -18.91 49.52
C LEU A 49 8.11 -19.65 49.12
N ARG A 50 8.32 -20.87 49.62
CA ARG A 50 9.48 -21.70 49.30
C ARG A 50 9.53 -22.21 47.85
N HIS A 51 8.39 -22.22 47.16
CA HIS A 51 8.25 -22.72 45.78
C HIS A 51 8.33 -21.60 44.73
N LEU A 52 8.28 -20.33 45.15
CA LEU A 52 8.38 -19.18 44.23
C LEU A 52 9.62 -19.21 43.30
N PRO A 53 10.84 -19.60 43.75
CA PRO A 53 12.00 -19.65 42.87
C PRO A 53 11.83 -20.64 41.71
N GLU A 54 11.20 -21.78 41.96
CA GLU A 54 10.95 -22.81 40.95
C GLU A 54 9.85 -22.37 39.98
N VAL A 55 8.75 -21.81 40.51
CA VAL A 55 7.67 -21.21 39.70
C VAL A 55 8.21 -20.12 38.78
N ASN A 56 9.10 -19.26 39.30
CA ASN A 56 9.70 -18.18 38.52
C ASN A 56 10.63 -18.72 37.42
N LYS A 57 11.36 -19.81 37.67
CA LYS A 57 12.22 -20.47 36.67
C LYS A 57 11.40 -21.09 35.54
N VAL A 58 10.28 -21.73 35.86
CA VAL A 58 9.35 -22.26 34.85
C VAL A 58 8.72 -21.12 34.05
N PHE A 59 8.36 -20.01 34.71
CA PHE A 59 7.84 -18.83 34.03
C PHE A 59 8.86 -18.25 33.03
N GLN A 60 10.13 -18.12 33.44
CA GLN A 60 11.22 -17.69 32.56
C GLN A 60 11.39 -18.61 31.34
N SER A 61 11.21 -19.92 31.50
CA SER A 61 11.29 -20.87 30.38
C SER A 61 10.16 -20.70 29.36
N LYS A 62 8.97 -20.25 29.80
CA LYS A 62 7.82 -19.95 28.94
C LYS A 62 7.79 -18.52 28.40
N THR A 63 8.69 -17.66 28.87
CA THR A 63 8.85 -16.30 28.33
C THR A 63 9.13 -16.32 26.82
N GLY A 64 9.85 -17.32 26.31
CA GLY A 64 10.07 -17.48 24.86
C GLY A 64 8.80 -17.77 24.05
N GLU A 65 7.90 -18.62 24.58
CA GLU A 65 6.60 -18.90 23.95
C GLU A 65 5.72 -17.64 23.93
N LEU A 66 5.66 -16.91 25.05
CA LEU A 66 4.95 -15.63 25.14
C LEU A 66 5.54 -14.59 24.19
N ALA A 67 6.88 -14.51 24.08
CA ALA A 67 7.57 -13.60 23.16
C ALA A 67 7.13 -13.83 21.71
N SER A 68 6.92 -15.08 21.28
CA SER A 68 6.45 -15.37 19.91
C SER A 68 5.02 -14.87 19.64
N VAL A 69 4.12 -14.94 20.64
CA VAL A 69 2.75 -14.40 20.55
C VAL A 69 2.78 -12.88 20.52
N PHE A 70 3.63 -12.27 21.34
CA PHE A 70 3.89 -10.83 21.32
C PHE A 70 4.45 -10.39 19.96
N GLU A 71 5.47 -11.06 19.43
CA GLU A 71 6.05 -10.75 18.13
C GLU A 71 5.02 -10.86 17.01
N LYS A 72 4.15 -11.87 17.03
CA LYS A 72 3.07 -11.99 16.04
C LYS A 72 2.07 -10.84 16.15
N ALA A 73 1.60 -10.51 17.35
CA ALA A 73 0.67 -9.41 17.60
C ALA A 73 1.31 -8.03 17.27
N PHE A 74 2.60 -7.84 17.58
CA PHE A 74 3.35 -6.64 17.23
C PHE A 74 3.60 -6.54 15.72
N ASN A 75 3.88 -7.65 15.04
CA ASN A 75 4.07 -7.67 13.59
C ASN A 75 2.75 -7.46 12.84
N GLU A 76 1.64 -8.01 13.32
CA GLU A 76 0.30 -7.74 12.79
C GLU A 76 -0.11 -6.28 13.07
N SER A 77 0.14 -5.79 14.28
CA SER A 77 -0.05 -4.38 14.63
C SER A 77 0.82 -3.49 13.74
N LYS A 78 2.09 -3.82 13.50
CA LYS A 78 2.99 -3.08 12.61
C LYS A 78 2.53 -3.14 11.16
N ARG A 79 2.01 -4.26 10.66
CA ARG A 79 1.42 -4.37 9.31
C ARG A 79 0.19 -3.49 9.18
N GLU A 80 -0.71 -3.54 10.14
CA GLU A 80 -1.89 -2.68 10.15
C GLU A 80 -1.53 -1.21 10.40
N HIS A 81 -0.52 -0.90 11.20
CA HIS A 81 -0.01 0.45 11.39
C HIS A 81 0.74 0.92 10.15
N GLU A 82 1.38 0.03 9.38
CA GLU A 82 1.98 0.35 8.10
C GLU A 82 0.89 0.59 7.06
N ASP A 83 -0.16 -0.23 7.01
CA ASP A 83 -1.34 -0.04 6.16
C ASP A 83 -2.13 1.22 6.57
N LEU A 84 -2.32 1.48 7.85
CA LEU A 84 -2.97 2.68 8.39
C LEU A 84 -2.10 3.92 8.25
N LYS A 85 -0.77 3.84 8.45
CA LYS A 85 0.16 4.92 8.06
C LYS A 85 0.12 5.14 6.56
N TRP A 86 -0.10 4.10 5.75
CA TRP A 86 -0.28 4.22 4.32
C TRP A 86 -1.60 4.88 3.92
N HIS A 87 -2.65 4.67 4.73
CA HIS A 87 -3.91 5.38 4.63
C HIS A 87 -3.87 6.79 5.27
N ALA A 88 -2.95 7.06 6.20
CA ALA A 88 -2.85 8.29 6.98
C ALA A 88 -1.78 9.27 6.47
N ILE A 89 -0.77 8.81 5.74
CA ILE A 89 -0.04 9.65 4.79
C ILE A 89 -1.09 9.99 3.75
N LYS A 90 -1.66 11.20 3.86
CA LYS A 90 -2.64 11.78 2.94
C LYS A 90 -2.08 11.81 1.53
N ARG A 91 -2.04 10.67 0.84
CA ARG A 91 -1.80 10.63 -0.58
C ARG A 91 -3.07 11.17 -1.24
N PRO A 92 -2.94 12.14 -2.15
CA PRO A 92 -4.05 12.56 -2.99
C PRO A 92 -4.73 11.36 -3.63
N VAL A 93 -6.05 11.43 -3.83
CA VAL A 93 -6.83 10.29 -4.35
C VAL A 93 -6.29 9.81 -5.69
N PHE A 94 -5.92 10.74 -6.57
CA PHE A 94 -5.28 10.48 -7.84
C PHE A 94 -4.03 9.59 -7.71
N ASP A 95 -3.09 9.94 -6.81
CA ASP A 95 -1.85 9.20 -6.61
C ASP A 95 -2.11 7.72 -6.23
N ARG A 96 -3.15 7.49 -5.41
CA ARG A 96 -3.55 6.15 -5.01
C ARG A 96 -4.13 5.36 -6.19
N LEU A 97 -4.98 5.99 -6.98
CA LEU A 97 -5.57 5.38 -8.19
C LEU A 97 -4.47 4.97 -9.17
N MET A 98 -3.48 5.85 -9.41
CA MET A 98 -2.34 5.54 -10.28
C MET A 98 -1.52 4.34 -9.78
N VAL A 99 -1.24 4.26 -8.47
CA VAL A 99 -0.50 3.13 -7.88
C VAL A 99 -1.25 1.83 -7.98
N ARG A 100 -2.59 1.85 -7.89
CA ARG A 100 -3.40 0.63 -7.92
C ARG A 100 -3.22 -0.18 -9.20
N HIS A 101 -2.95 0.47 -10.34
CA HIS A 101 -2.73 -0.24 -11.60
C HIS A 101 -1.51 -1.17 -11.57
N PHE A 102 -0.51 -0.90 -10.73
CA PHE A 102 0.70 -1.73 -10.63
C PHE A 102 0.99 -2.23 -9.21
N GLU A 103 0.06 -2.09 -8.27
CA GLU A 103 0.26 -2.50 -6.87
C GLU A 103 0.48 -4.01 -6.71
N SER A 104 0.03 -4.80 -7.68
CA SER A 104 0.24 -6.24 -7.77
C SER A 104 1.71 -6.60 -8.00
N LEU A 105 2.52 -5.67 -8.50
CA LEU A 105 3.95 -5.88 -8.77
C LEU A 105 4.84 -5.67 -7.55
N PHE A 106 4.32 -5.07 -6.47
CA PHE A 106 5.10 -4.82 -5.27
C PHE A 106 5.52 -6.12 -4.59
N PHE A 107 6.69 -6.09 -3.95
CA PHE A 107 7.11 -7.17 -3.06
C PHE A 107 6.07 -7.42 -1.97
N ARG A 108 5.58 -8.65 -1.91
CA ARG A 108 4.70 -9.20 -0.88
C ARG A 108 5.41 -10.39 -0.24
N PRO A 109 5.30 -10.58 1.08
CA PRO A 109 5.74 -11.81 1.72
C PRO A 109 4.94 -12.98 1.12
N GLY A 110 5.61 -13.90 0.43
CA GLY A 110 4.96 -15.12 -0.06
C GLY A 110 4.65 -16.09 1.09
N PRO A 111 3.79 -17.10 0.85
CA PRO A 111 3.43 -18.12 1.84
C PRO A 111 4.65 -18.83 2.46
N ASP A 112 5.73 -18.98 1.67
CA ASP A 112 6.95 -19.68 2.04
C ASP A 112 8.11 -18.74 2.45
N GLY A 113 7.82 -17.46 2.71
CA GLY A 113 8.83 -16.44 3.02
C GLY A 113 9.65 -15.96 1.81
N ILE A 114 9.41 -16.53 0.63
CA ILE A 114 9.97 -16.04 -0.64
C ILE A 114 9.21 -14.77 -1.04
N PRO A 115 9.88 -13.60 -1.21
CA PRO A 115 9.22 -12.39 -1.67
C PRO A 115 8.61 -12.59 -3.06
N THR A 116 7.31 -12.43 -3.18
CA THR A 116 6.61 -12.42 -4.47
C THR A 116 6.48 -10.97 -4.93
N GLY A 117 6.93 -10.66 -6.15
CA GLY A 117 6.92 -9.30 -6.69
C GLY A 117 8.26 -8.95 -7.33
N ILE A 118 8.32 -7.79 -7.96
CA ILE A 118 9.51 -7.35 -8.71
C ILE A 118 9.88 -5.90 -8.42
N ILE A 119 8.99 -5.14 -7.77
CA ILE A 119 9.16 -3.72 -7.51
C ILE A 119 9.14 -3.46 -6.00
N SER A 120 10.11 -2.67 -5.53
CA SER A 120 10.06 -2.14 -4.16
C SER A 120 9.10 -0.97 -4.06
N ARG A 121 8.40 -0.84 -2.93
CA ARG A 121 7.58 0.35 -2.62
C ARG A 121 8.42 1.63 -2.49
N ARG A 122 9.73 1.50 -2.29
CA ARG A 122 10.69 2.61 -2.27
C ARG A 122 10.72 3.40 -3.58
N VAL A 123 10.18 2.83 -4.67
CA VAL A 123 10.04 3.47 -5.98
C VAL A 123 9.13 4.71 -5.98
N LEU A 124 8.21 4.79 -5.03
CA LEU A 124 7.05 5.68 -5.11
C LEU A 124 7.39 7.18 -5.09
N PRO A 125 8.31 7.69 -4.24
CA PRO A 125 8.67 9.10 -4.29
C PRO A 125 9.24 9.50 -5.66
N GLY A 126 10.16 8.72 -6.21
CA GLY A 126 10.71 8.94 -7.55
C GLY A 126 9.66 8.80 -8.66
N PHE A 127 8.71 7.86 -8.53
CA PHE A 127 7.60 7.70 -9.46
C PHE A 127 6.70 8.94 -9.51
N PHE A 128 6.27 9.49 -8.37
CA PHE A 128 5.45 10.72 -8.36
C PHE A 128 6.24 11.94 -8.80
N LEU A 129 7.53 12.02 -8.50
CA LEU A 129 8.37 13.07 -9.05
C LEU A 129 8.39 13.02 -10.58
N ALA A 130 8.59 11.83 -11.15
CA ALA A 130 8.55 11.64 -12.60
C ALA A 130 7.16 11.99 -13.18
N LEU A 131 6.07 11.55 -12.55
CA LEU A 131 4.71 11.92 -12.96
C LEU A 131 4.50 13.43 -12.97
N ASN A 132 4.93 14.13 -11.90
CA ASN A 132 4.85 15.59 -11.82
C ASN A 132 5.65 16.28 -12.93
N MET A 133 6.81 15.74 -13.29
CA MET A 133 7.63 16.26 -14.39
C MET A 133 7.02 15.98 -15.78
N MET A 134 6.29 14.89 -15.95
CA MET A 134 5.65 14.52 -17.23
C MET A 134 4.33 15.26 -17.46
N LEU A 135 3.46 15.29 -16.44
CA LEU A 135 2.12 15.87 -16.53
C LEU A 135 2.14 17.38 -16.25
N GLY A 136 3.09 17.84 -15.44
CA GLY A 136 3.15 19.22 -14.98
C GLY A 136 2.23 19.50 -13.77
N PRO A 137 2.55 20.53 -12.96
CA PRO A 137 1.87 20.78 -11.69
C PRO A 137 0.41 21.23 -11.84
N VAL A 138 0.06 21.88 -12.97
CA VAL A 138 -1.31 22.35 -13.21
C VAL A 138 -2.24 21.17 -13.49
N VAL A 139 -1.81 20.25 -14.37
CA VAL A 139 -2.59 19.06 -14.74
C VAL A 139 -2.72 18.12 -13.55
N ILE A 140 -1.64 17.89 -12.81
CA ILE A 140 -1.69 17.06 -11.58
C ILE A 140 -2.69 17.61 -10.59
N LYS A 141 -2.68 18.93 -10.36
CA LYS A 141 -3.63 19.55 -9.43
C LYS A 141 -5.07 19.37 -9.89
N ASP A 142 -5.35 19.61 -11.17
CA ASP A 142 -6.68 19.39 -11.74
C ASP A 142 -7.16 17.94 -11.55
N TYR A 143 -6.28 16.98 -11.83
CA TYR A 143 -6.57 15.56 -11.64
C TYR A 143 -6.82 15.20 -10.17
N GLN A 144 -6.04 15.77 -9.25
CA GLN A 144 -6.24 15.60 -7.81
C GLN A 144 -7.58 16.18 -7.36
N ASP A 145 -7.89 17.42 -7.76
CA ASP A 145 -9.14 18.10 -7.40
C ASP A 145 -10.36 17.30 -7.91
N ARG A 146 -10.36 16.86 -9.18
CA ARG A 146 -11.43 16.03 -9.77
C ARG A 146 -11.61 14.69 -9.07
N CYS A 147 -10.49 14.03 -8.71
CA CYS A 147 -10.53 12.77 -7.97
C CYS A 147 -11.05 12.93 -6.54
N ASP A 148 -10.70 14.04 -5.87
CA ASP A 148 -11.19 14.36 -4.53
C ASP A 148 -12.70 14.68 -4.54
N GLU A 149 -13.18 15.40 -5.56
CA GLU A 149 -14.60 15.66 -5.80
C GLU A 149 -15.39 14.37 -6.05
N ALA A 150 -14.87 13.48 -6.90
CA ALA A 150 -15.48 12.17 -7.15
C ALA A 150 -15.51 11.30 -5.89
N LEU A 151 -14.45 11.31 -5.07
CA LEU A 151 -14.42 10.62 -3.79
C LEU A 151 -15.52 11.15 -2.85
N GLU A 152 -15.69 12.47 -2.75
CA GLU A 152 -16.73 13.08 -1.92
C GLU A 152 -18.13 12.71 -2.42
N ARG A 153 -18.34 12.74 -3.75
CA ARG A 153 -19.60 12.36 -4.39
C ARG A 153 -19.97 10.89 -4.14
N VAL A 154 -19.02 9.97 -4.29
CA VAL A 154 -19.25 8.52 -4.12
C VAL A 154 -19.42 8.13 -2.66
N THR A 155 -18.64 8.73 -1.76
CA THR A 155 -18.63 8.31 -0.34
C THR A 155 -19.60 9.09 0.53
N GLY A 156 -20.00 10.31 0.14
CA GLY A 156 -20.76 11.21 1.02
C GLY A 156 -20.07 11.49 2.36
N GLY A 157 -18.75 11.31 2.44
CA GLY A 157 -17.97 11.39 3.68
C GLY A 157 -18.09 10.16 4.61
N ALA A 158 -18.66 9.05 4.14
CA ALA A 158 -18.74 7.80 4.88
C ALA A 158 -17.39 7.07 4.94
N TYR A 159 -17.17 6.36 6.05
CA TYR A 159 -16.02 5.49 6.27
C TYR A 159 -16.49 4.09 6.69
N PRO A 160 -15.82 3.01 6.24
CA PRO A 160 -14.64 2.98 5.36
C PRO A 160 -14.96 3.39 3.91
N ILE A 161 -13.95 3.92 3.20
CA ILE A 161 -14.07 4.30 1.79
C ILE A 161 -14.20 3.04 0.94
N ASN A 162 -15.26 2.96 0.13
CA ASN A 162 -15.40 1.94 -0.90
C ASN A 162 -14.62 2.36 -2.15
N TRP A 163 -13.36 1.95 -2.23
CA TRP A 163 -12.47 2.28 -3.36
C TRP A 163 -12.94 1.69 -4.69
N GLU A 164 -13.63 0.54 -4.65
CA GLU A 164 -14.21 -0.04 -5.87
C GLU A 164 -15.29 0.87 -6.45
N ALA A 165 -16.14 1.48 -5.62
CA ALA A 165 -17.12 2.44 -6.09
C ALA A 165 -16.47 3.71 -6.67
N VAL A 166 -15.36 4.17 -6.09
CA VAL A 166 -14.61 5.33 -6.60
C VAL A 166 -13.99 5.03 -7.97
N GLU A 167 -13.56 3.80 -8.22
CA GLU A 167 -13.01 3.39 -9.52
C GLU A 167 -14.06 3.21 -10.61
N HIS A 168 -15.29 2.88 -10.25
CA HIS A 168 -16.38 2.82 -11.23
C HIS A 168 -16.93 4.21 -11.59
N ASP A 169 -16.37 5.27 -11.00
CA ASP A 169 -16.75 6.63 -11.29
C ASP A 169 -16.26 7.08 -12.67
N GLU A 170 -17.13 7.66 -13.48
CA GLU A 170 -16.82 8.07 -14.85
C GLU A 170 -15.75 9.18 -14.90
N ASP A 171 -15.79 10.14 -13.97
CA ASP A 171 -14.82 11.24 -13.93
C ASP A 171 -13.43 10.72 -13.55
N VAL A 172 -13.38 9.80 -12.58
CA VAL A 172 -12.14 9.14 -12.16
C VAL A 172 -11.54 8.35 -13.31
N ASN A 173 -12.34 7.54 -13.99
CA ASN A 173 -11.89 6.77 -15.15
C ASN A 173 -11.37 7.68 -16.27
N ALA A 174 -12.05 8.80 -16.53
CA ALA A 174 -11.59 9.77 -17.51
C ALA A 174 -10.22 10.37 -17.13
N VAL A 175 -10.06 10.83 -15.88
CA VAL A 175 -8.79 11.38 -15.36
C VAL A 175 -7.65 10.38 -15.47
N VAL A 176 -7.88 9.14 -15.06
CA VAL A 176 -6.88 8.06 -15.12
C VAL A 176 -6.48 7.78 -16.56
N LEU A 177 -7.44 7.66 -17.48
CA LEU A 177 -7.15 7.45 -18.90
C LEU A 177 -6.41 8.63 -19.52
N ASP A 178 -6.74 9.87 -19.16
CA ASP A 178 -6.06 11.06 -19.66
C ASP A 178 -4.61 11.10 -19.16
N ALA A 179 -4.35 10.74 -17.89
CA ALA A 179 -3.01 10.58 -17.36
C ALA A 179 -2.23 9.47 -18.08
N GLN A 180 -2.85 8.30 -18.29
CA GLN A 180 -2.23 7.20 -19.02
C GLN A 180 -1.92 7.56 -20.47
N PHE A 181 -2.78 8.35 -21.13
CA PHE A 181 -2.56 8.84 -22.49
C PHE A 181 -1.30 9.68 -22.58
N THR A 182 -1.13 10.66 -21.68
CA THR A 182 0.08 11.48 -21.65
C THR A 182 1.32 10.66 -21.31
N ILE A 183 1.21 9.71 -20.37
CA ILE A 183 2.32 8.81 -20.02
C ILE A 183 2.72 7.96 -21.22
N ALA A 184 1.78 7.37 -21.95
CA ALA A 184 2.07 6.57 -23.14
C ALA A 184 2.83 7.39 -24.18
N HIS A 185 2.35 8.60 -24.50
CA HIS A 185 3.04 9.50 -25.44
C HIS A 185 4.43 9.92 -24.97
N PHE A 186 4.62 10.10 -23.66
CA PHE A 186 5.94 10.37 -23.12
C PHE A 186 6.94 9.25 -23.42
N PHE A 187 6.49 8.01 -23.55
CA PHE A 187 7.31 6.84 -23.89
C PHE A 187 7.29 6.44 -25.38
N ASP A 188 6.89 7.31 -26.31
CA ASP A 188 6.94 7.00 -27.76
C ASP A 188 8.38 6.72 -28.27
N ASP A 189 9.39 7.38 -27.67
CA ASP A 189 10.79 6.95 -27.70
C ASP A 189 11.16 6.21 -26.39
N PRO A 190 10.91 4.90 -26.30
CA PRO A 190 11.01 4.16 -25.06
C PRO A 190 12.45 4.08 -24.55
N TYR A 191 13.47 4.14 -25.41
CA TYR A 191 14.85 3.94 -24.98
C TYR A 191 15.39 5.15 -24.22
N GLN A 192 15.25 6.35 -24.80
CA GLN A 192 15.72 7.57 -24.15
C GLN A 192 14.90 7.87 -22.89
N ARG A 193 13.59 7.64 -22.96
CA ARG A 193 12.65 7.98 -21.88
C ARG A 193 12.71 6.97 -20.74
N ALA A 194 12.97 5.69 -21.01
CA ALA A 194 13.25 4.70 -19.98
C ALA A 194 14.51 5.04 -19.19
N ALA A 195 15.61 5.42 -19.85
CA ALA A 195 16.85 5.80 -19.16
C ALA A 195 16.64 7.00 -18.23
N TRP A 196 15.92 8.02 -18.69
CA TRP A 196 15.52 9.17 -17.86
C TRP A 196 14.69 8.73 -16.66
N PHE A 197 13.66 7.91 -16.87
CA PHE A 197 12.73 7.49 -15.82
C PHE A 197 13.41 6.63 -14.75
N ILE A 198 14.27 5.69 -15.17
CA ILE A 198 15.11 4.86 -14.28
C ILE A 198 15.99 5.78 -13.43
N ASN A 199 16.64 6.77 -14.04
CA ASN A 199 17.53 7.69 -13.32
C ASN A 199 16.77 8.52 -12.28
N ILE A 200 15.60 9.07 -12.63
CA ILE A 200 14.77 9.83 -11.68
C ILE A 200 14.32 8.95 -10.52
N ILE A 201 13.86 7.73 -10.79
CA ILE A 201 13.43 6.80 -9.74
C ILE A 201 14.59 6.44 -8.82
N ASN A 202 15.70 5.94 -9.37
CA ASN A 202 16.80 5.43 -8.57
C ASN A 202 17.48 6.53 -7.74
N SER A 203 17.49 7.77 -8.24
CA SER A 203 17.99 8.94 -7.49
C SER A 203 17.07 9.41 -6.36
N ASN A 204 15.81 8.93 -6.33
CA ASN A 204 14.78 9.38 -5.40
C ASN A 204 14.08 8.19 -4.72
N LEU A 205 14.78 7.08 -4.52
CA LEU A 205 14.26 5.96 -3.75
C LEU A 205 14.12 6.38 -2.29
N GLU A 206 13.01 5.96 -1.66
CA GLU A 206 12.89 6.06 -0.21
C GLU A 206 14.05 5.30 0.45
N PRO A 207 14.64 5.78 1.56
CA PRO A 207 15.67 5.04 2.27
C PRO A 207 15.18 3.65 2.68
N ALA A 208 16.04 2.65 2.56
CA ALA A 208 15.73 1.32 3.05
C ALA A 208 15.57 1.34 4.57
N LYS A 209 14.63 0.55 5.09
CA LYS A 209 14.58 0.28 6.53
C LYS A 209 15.73 -0.66 6.91
N ASP A 210 16.24 -0.55 8.12
CA ASP A 210 17.29 -1.44 8.62
C ASP A 210 16.87 -2.91 8.49
N GLY A 211 17.72 -3.71 7.85
CA GLY A 211 17.47 -5.13 7.61
C GLY A 211 16.43 -5.45 6.53
N ALA A 212 15.97 -4.47 5.74
CA ALA A 212 15.03 -4.72 4.66
C ALA A 212 15.69 -5.50 3.51
N SER A 213 14.97 -6.50 2.98
CA SER A 213 15.46 -7.36 1.89
C SER A 213 15.64 -6.62 0.56
N ASP A 214 15.08 -5.41 0.43
CA ASP A 214 15.14 -4.57 -0.74
C ASP A 214 16.10 -3.39 -0.58
N ALA A 215 17.06 -3.46 0.35
CA ALA A 215 17.98 -2.37 0.66
C ALA A 215 18.83 -1.91 -0.54
N ASP A 216 19.32 -2.86 -1.32
CA ASP A 216 20.11 -2.59 -2.54
C ASP A 216 19.26 -2.64 -3.81
N TRP A 217 17.93 -2.68 -3.68
CA TRP A 217 17.04 -2.75 -4.82
C TRP A 217 17.06 -1.45 -5.61
N LEU A 218 17.25 -1.57 -6.93
CA LEU A 218 17.12 -0.50 -7.91
C LEU A 218 16.15 -0.95 -8.99
N ILE A 219 15.41 -0.01 -9.57
CA ILE A 219 14.61 -0.32 -10.75
C ILE A 219 15.54 -0.53 -11.94
N ASP A 220 15.34 -1.63 -12.66
CA ASP A 220 15.99 -1.89 -13.94
C ASP A 220 15.01 -1.71 -15.10
N GLN A 221 15.50 -1.87 -16.32
CA GLN A 221 14.69 -1.70 -17.52
C GLN A 221 13.53 -2.72 -17.59
N ARG A 222 13.74 -3.95 -17.12
CA ARG A 222 12.72 -5.01 -17.15
C ARG A 222 11.58 -4.71 -16.17
N ALA A 223 11.91 -4.29 -14.96
CA ALA A 223 10.95 -3.88 -13.94
C ALA A 223 10.19 -2.62 -14.38
N LEU A 224 10.88 -1.67 -15.02
CA LEU A 224 10.23 -0.49 -15.59
C LEU A 224 9.21 -0.85 -16.67
N PHE A 225 9.57 -1.67 -17.65
CA PHE A 225 8.62 -2.08 -18.69
C PHE A 225 7.36 -2.68 -18.06
N LYS A 226 7.52 -3.64 -17.15
CA LYS A 226 6.37 -4.23 -16.45
C LYS A 226 5.53 -3.21 -15.70
N LEU A 227 6.15 -2.22 -15.04
CA LEU A 227 5.44 -1.12 -14.37
C LEU A 227 4.59 -0.35 -15.38
N ILE A 228 5.19 0.09 -16.50
CA ILE A 228 4.50 0.90 -17.50
C ILE A 228 3.41 0.10 -18.23
N SER A 229 3.63 -1.17 -18.57
CA SER A 229 2.59 -2.01 -19.19
C SER A 229 1.39 -2.19 -18.26
N HIS A 230 1.61 -2.33 -16.95
CA HIS A 230 0.51 -2.41 -15.96
C HIS A 230 -0.20 -1.07 -15.80
N LEU A 231 0.58 0.02 -15.73
CA LEU A 231 0.06 1.38 -15.59
C LEU A 231 -0.81 1.80 -16.78
N THR A 232 -0.50 1.32 -18.00
CA THR A 232 -1.20 1.69 -19.24
C THR A 232 -2.20 0.63 -19.73
N ALA A 233 -2.47 -0.40 -18.91
CA ALA A 233 -3.34 -1.51 -19.29
C ALA A 233 -4.77 -1.06 -19.62
N ASP A 234 -5.28 -0.05 -18.92
CA ASP A 234 -6.64 0.46 -19.09
C ASP A 234 -6.75 1.26 -20.38
N LEU A 235 -5.75 2.08 -20.69
CA LEU A 235 -5.63 2.74 -21.98
C LEU A 235 -5.57 1.73 -23.13
N LYS A 236 -4.82 0.63 -22.97
CA LYS A 236 -4.79 -0.45 -23.97
C LYS A 236 -6.18 -1.04 -24.20
N ARG A 237 -6.95 -1.28 -23.13
CA ARG A 237 -8.36 -1.71 -23.24
C ARG A 237 -9.23 -0.66 -23.93
N ALA A 238 -9.09 0.62 -23.56
CA ALA A 238 -9.83 1.72 -24.17
C ALA A 238 -9.53 1.86 -25.67
N THR A 239 -8.31 1.63 -26.14
CA THR A 239 -8.01 1.64 -27.58
C THR A 239 -8.60 0.46 -28.34
N ALA A 240 -9.03 -0.61 -27.66
CA ALA A 240 -9.68 -1.77 -28.27
C ALA A 240 -11.21 -1.61 -28.32
N ASP A 241 -11.78 -0.73 -27.51
CA ASP A 241 -13.22 -0.46 -27.41
C ASP A 241 -13.58 0.83 -28.17
N ASP A 242 -14.59 0.78 -29.04
CA ASP A 242 -14.94 1.92 -29.90
C ASP A 242 -15.58 3.07 -29.11
N VAL A 243 -16.40 2.75 -28.10
CA VAL A 243 -17.07 3.76 -27.27
C VAL A 243 -16.05 4.46 -26.38
N ALA A 244 -15.22 3.69 -25.67
CA ALA A 244 -14.16 4.22 -24.83
C ALA A 244 -13.17 5.07 -25.65
N TRP A 245 -12.81 4.62 -26.86
CA TRP A 245 -11.98 5.39 -27.78
C TRP A 245 -12.64 6.72 -28.18
N THR A 246 -13.92 6.72 -28.57
CA THR A 246 -14.61 7.97 -28.93
C THR A 246 -14.60 8.97 -27.78
N HIS A 247 -14.88 8.53 -26.55
CA HIS A 247 -14.83 9.41 -25.38
C HIS A 247 -13.42 9.96 -25.11
N LEU A 248 -12.38 9.15 -25.29
CA LEU A 248 -10.99 9.58 -25.14
C LEU A 248 -10.61 10.61 -26.23
N ALA A 249 -10.90 10.32 -27.50
CA ALA A 249 -10.57 11.18 -28.62
C ALA A 249 -11.28 12.55 -28.57
N LEU A 250 -12.46 12.64 -27.95
CA LEU A 250 -13.14 13.91 -27.69
C LEU A 250 -12.40 14.82 -26.70
N ARG A 251 -11.57 14.24 -25.81
CA ARG A 251 -10.77 15.00 -24.83
C ARG A 251 -9.37 15.36 -25.32
N HIS A 252 -8.87 14.63 -26.32
CA HIS A 252 -7.53 14.78 -26.88
C HIS A 252 -7.62 15.02 -28.39
N ASN A 253 -7.58 16.29 -28.80
CA ASN A 253 -7.82 16.72 -30.19
C ASN A 253 -6.85 16.12 -31.22
N ASP A 254 -5.68 15.67 -30.78
CA ASP A 254 -4.60 15.07 -31.56
C ASP A 254 -4.52 13.54 -31.41
N ALA A 255 -5.51 12.92 -30.76
CA ALA A 255 -5.52 11.49 -30.53
C ALA A 255 -5.67 10.69 -31.83
N ASP A 256 -4.63 9.96 -32.18
CA ASP A 256 -4.63 8.97 -33.25
C ASP A 256 -4.60 7.55 -32.64
N ARG A 257 -5.62 6.75 -32.99
CA ARG A 257 -5.81 5.40 -32.43
C ARG A 257 -4.69 4.46 -32.82
N ASP A 258 -4.20 4.56 -34.04
CA ASP A 258 -3.23 3.64 -34.59
C ASP A 258 -1.82 3.99 -34.10
N VAL A 259 -1.52 5.29 -33.99
CA VAL A 259 -0.29 5.77 -33.33
C VAL A 259 -0.25 5.31 -31.87
N LEU A 260 -1.33 5.51 -31.12
CA LEU A 260 -1.37 5.10 -29.72
C LEU A 260 -1.25 3.58 -29.55
N LYS A 261 -1.90 2.79 -30.42
CA LYS A 261 -1.72 1.34 -30.45
C LYS A 261 -0.26 0.95 -30.73
N ALA A 262 0.41 1.62 -31.66
CA ALA A 262 1.81 1.36 -31.97
C ALA A 262 2.73 1.68 -30.78
N ILE A 263 2.47 2.77 -30.05
CA ILE A 263 3.17 3.10 -28.80
C ILE A 263 2.96 2.00 -27.76
N LEU A 264 1.70 1.63 -27.48
CA LEU A 264 1.34 0.63 -26.48
C LEU A 264 1.80 -0.80 -26.80
N GLN A 265 2.18 -1.09 -28.05
CA GLN A 265 2.81 -2.36 -28.42
C GLN A 265 4.30 -2.42 -28.08
N LYS A 266 4.96 -1.27 -27.95
CA LYS A 266 6.38 -1.16 -27.55
C LYS A 266 6.55 -1.19 -26.02
N LEU A 267 5.48 -0.93 -25.27
CA LEU A 267 5.42 -0.88 -23.80
C LEU A 267 4.95 -2.21 -23.20
#